data_AF-A0A7W1YIE5-F1
#
_entry.id   AF-A0A7W1YIE5-F1
#
_cell.length_a   1.000
_cell.length_b   1.000
_cell.length_c   1.000
_cell.angle_alpha   90.00
_cell.angle_beta   90.00
_cell.angle_gamma   90.00
#
_symmetry.space_group_name_H-M   'P 1'
#
loop_
_entity.id
_entity.type
_entity.pdbx_description
1 polymer ?
#
loop_
_entity_poly.entity_id
_entity_poly.type
_entity_poly.pdbx_seq_one_letter_code
_entity_poly.pdbx_strand_id
1 'polypeptide(L)'
;MQTSRNGTVLIVVAGVSALLASLALTFLVRMRGDVEESEQLIRYAQAKLMLAAACNYVQEASRMGWSPYSANPRKDPVSRRPPRISTDSATSSYHEEAFGWIDVRDGSTGPKNRQHQGTPDVDPANVWFSPAAEHDRRRPGGTRPGWPQVGSIARCPMYGMARPPYAVQLTAAYNPMSTTSGDPNVFCYPLLTNPDPQPVVANGWRGAVSAATVSGTNYALFEEGDHTPLARTTGRSWFRVLRDGPATFVLTCGGGASMGFRDWQEVEDLNQTALFGGDQQTFETAATSEVRLWYRIEWSAAVMETTYHNLEHEIIRNIEHYESWPANSSQSWVFSRRTQTWAKNPVGTIRWIQRLVTAPTYW
;
A
#
# COMPACT_ATOMS: atom_id res chain seq x y z
N MET A 1 3.34 -66.37 -47.50
CA MET A 1 2.10 -65.93 -46.82
C MET A 1 2.31 -65.18 -45.49
N GLN A 2 3.53 -65.00 -44.95
CA GLN A 2 3.75 -64.25 -43.69
C GLN A 2 3.77 -62.72 -43.84
N THR A 3 3.87 -62.17 -45.05
CA THR A 3 4.04 -60.73 -45.29
C THR A 3 2.79 -59.87 -45.03
N SER A 4 1.56 -60.39 -45.09
CA SER A 4 0.36 -59.56 -44.91
C SER A 4 0.02 -59.24 -43.44
N ARG A 5 0.51 -60.05 -42.47
CA ARG A 5 0.23 -59.83 -41.04
C ARG A 5 0.96 -58.60 -40.48
N ASN A 6 2.16 -58.32 -40.98
CA ASN A 6 2.98 -57.19 -40.49
C ASN A 6 2.36 -55.83 -40.87
N GLY A 7 1.70 -55.74 -42.03
CA GLY A 7 1.03 -54.50 -42.45
C GLY A 7 -0.15 -54.11 -41.55
N THR A 8 -0.92 -55.09 -41.08
CA THR A 8 -2.08 -54.83 -40.22
C THR A 8 -1.64 -54.32 -38.83
N VAL A 9 -0.57 -54.88 -38.26
CA VAL A 9 -0.03 -54.43 -36.98
C VAL A 9 0.47 -52.98 -37.07
N LEU A 10 1.17 -52.61 -38.15
CA LEU A 10 1.63 -51.24 -38.35
C LEU A 10 0.48 -50.24 -38.43
N ILE A 11 -0.62 -50.57 -39.13
CA ILE A 11 -1.79 -49.71 -39.23
C ILE A 11 -2.44 -49.51 -37.85
N VAL A 12 -2.57 -50.58 -37.06
CA VAL A 12 -3.15 -50.49 -35.70
C VAL A 12 -2.25 -49.66 -34.78
N VAL A 13 -0.93 -49.87 -34.79
CA VAL A 13 0.01 -49.10 -33.96
C VAL A 13 0.04 -47.63 -34.38
N ALA A 14 0.03 -47.34 -35.68
CA ALA A 14 -0.05 -45.96 -36.18
C ALA A 14 -1.37 -45.29 -35.77
N GLY A 15 -2.49 -46.01 -35.87
CA GLY A 15 -3.80 -45.53 -35.45
C GLY A 15 -3.87 -45.24 -33.95
N VAL A 16 -3.41 -46.17 -33.11
CA VAL A 16 -3.36 -45.97 -31.64
C VAL A 16 -2.41 -44.83 -31.28
N SER A 17 -1.24 -44.75 -31.91
CA SER A 17 -0.29 -43.65 -31.70
C SER A 17 -0.89 -42.30 -32.09
N ALA A 18 -1.59 -42.23 -33.23
CA ALA A 18 -2.26 -41.01 -33.67
C ALA A 18 -3.40 -40.60 -32.71
N LEU A 19 -4.18 -41.55 -32.20
CA LEU A 19 -5.23 -41.28 -31.21
C LEU A 19 -4.65 -40.78 -29.89
N LEU A 20 -3.57 -41.41 -29.39
CA LEU A 20 -2.88 -40.96 -28.18
C LEU A 20 -2.27 -39.57 -28.37
N ALA A 21 -1.67 -39.30 -29.53
CA ALA A 21 -1.13 -37.98 -29.86
C ALA A 21 -2.22 -36.91 -29.90
N SER A 22 -3.39 -37.21 -30.48
CA SER A 22 -4.54 -36.31 -30.54
C SER A 22 -5.12 -36.02 -29.14
N LEU A 23 -5.23 -37.05 -28.29
CA LEU A 23 -5.70 -36.89 -26.91
C LEU A 23 -4.70 -36.05 -26.09
N ALA A 24 -3.39 -36.31 -26.24
CA ALA A 24 -2.36 -35.52 -25.58
C ALA A 24 -2.38 -34.05 -26.04
N LEU A 25 -2.56 -33.79 -27.34
CA LEU A 25 -2.68 -32.43 -27.85
C LEU A 25 -3.91 -31.71 -27.30
N THR A 26 -5.06 -32.38 -27.26
CA THR A 26 -6.30 -31.81 -26.70
C THR A 26 -6.13 -31.48 -25.22
N PHE A 27 -5.48 -32.35 -24.46
CA PHE A 27 -5.16 -32.13 -23.06
C PHE A 27 -4.22 -30.93 -22.86
N LEU A 28 -3.16 -30.80 -23.66
CA LEU A 28 -2.24 -29.65 -23.59
C LEU A 28 -2.93 -28.32 -23.93
N VAL A 29 -3.80 -28.32 -24.95
CA VAL A 29 -4.59 -27.12 -25.31
C VAL A 29 -5.52 -26.72 -24.17
N ARG A 30 -6.19 -27.68 -23.53
CA ARG A 30 -7.05 -27.41 -22.38
C ARG A 30 -6.28 -26.89 -21.18
N MET A 31 -5.17 -27.54 -20.82
CA MET A 31 -4.31 -27.09 -19.72
C MET A 31 -3.80 -25.67 -19.93
N ARG A 32 -3.45 -25.31 -21.18
CA ARG A 32 -3.05 -23.95 -21.52
C ARG A 32 -4.21 -22.96 -21.31
N GLY A 33 -5.42 -23.31 -21.75
CA GLY A 33 -6.61 -22.48 -21.52
C GLY A 33 -6.89 -22.25 -20.04
N ASP A 34 -6.84 -23.32 -19.23
CA ASP A 34 -7.08 -23.25 -17.78
C ASP A 34 -6.02 -22.36 -17.08
N VAL A 35 -4.75 -22.40 -17.54
CA VAL A 35 -3.68 -21.53 -17.03
C VAL A 35 -3.91 -20.07 -17.42
N GLU A 36 -4.27 -19.79 -18.68
CA GLU A 36 -4.57 -18.43 -19.16
C GLU A 36 -5.76 -17.82 -18.40
N GLU A 37 -6.82 -18.58 -18.14
CA GLU A 37 -7.96 -18.16 -17.33
C GLU A 37 -7.56 -17.90 -15.86
N SER A 38 -6.77 -18.80 -15.28
CA SER A 38 -6.27 -18.65 -13.90
C SER A 38 -5.39 -17.41 -13.75
N GLU A 39 -4.53 -17.13 -14.72
CA GLU A 39 -3.73 -15.90 -14.73
C GLU A 39 -4.58 -14.64 -14.78
N GLN A 40 -5.64 -14.64 -15.60
CA GLN A 40 -6.57 -13.52 -15.68
C GLN A 40 -7.29 -13.28 -14.34
N LEU A 41 -7.73 -14.35 -13.68
CA LEU A 41 -8.35 -14.27 -12.35
C LEU A 41 -7.38 -13.74 -11.30
N ILE A 42 -6.11 -14.16 -11.32
CA ILE A 42 -5.08 -13.65 -10.41
C ILE A 42 -4.85 -12.15 -10.64
N ARG A 43 -4.73 -11.69 -11.89
CA ARG A 43 -4.56 -10.25 -12.21
C ARG A 43 -5.76 -9.43 -11.76
N TYR A 44 -6.97 -9.97 -11.91
CA TYR A 44 -8.18 -9.33 -11.43
C TYR A 44 -8.24 -9.25 -9.90
N ALA A 45 -7.86 -10.31 -9.19
CA ALA A 45 -7.75 -10.30 -7.73
C ALA A 45 -6.68 -9.31 -7.26
N GLN A 46 -5.52 -9.24 -7.94
CA GLN A 46 -4.48 -8.25 -7.67
C GLN A 46 -4.99 -6.82 -7.83
N ALA A 47 -5.68 -6.52 -8.94
CA ALA A 47 -6.27 -5.20 -9.17
C ALA A 47 -7.28 -4.83 -8.07
N LYS A 48 -8.09 -5.78 -7.58
CA LYS A 48 -9.00 -5.56 -6.44
C LYS A 48 -8.25 -5.31 -5.12
N LEU A 49 -7.18 -6.05 -4.84
CA LEU A 49 -6.35 -5.80 -3.66
C LEU A 49 -5.70 -4.41 -3.70
N MET A 50 -5.34 -3.94 -4.91
CA MET A 50 -4.80 -2.60 -5.10
C MET A 50 -5.81 -1.48 -4.79
N LEU A 51 -7.12 -1.73 -4.86
CA LEU A 51 -8.13 -0.77 -4.38
C LEU A 51 -7.99 -0.54 -2.88
N ALA A 52 -7.87 -1.61 -2.09
CA ALA A 52 -7.67 -1.47 -0.64
C ALA A 52 -6.36 -0.73 -0.32
N ALA A 53 -5.28 -1.04 -1.05
CA ALA A 53 -4.01 -0.32 -0.91
C ALA A 53 -4.15 1.17 -1.27
N ALA A 54 -4.88 1.50 -2.34
CA ALA A 54 -5.12 2.87 -2.77
C ALA A 54 -6.01 3.64 -1.78
N CYS A 55 -7.06 3.03 -1.23
CA CYS A 55 -7.89 3.63 -0.18
C CYS A 55 -7.07 3.89 1.09
N ASN A 56 -6.28 2.92 1.54
CA ASN A 56 -5.36 3.09 2.67
C ASN A 56 -4.34 4.18 2.37
N TYR A 57 -3.79 4.25 1.16
CA TYR A 57 -2.91 5.32 0.75
C TYR A 57 -3.60 6.67 0.87
N VAL A 58 -4.84 6.83 0.38
CA VAL A 58 -5.58 8.09 0.50
C VAL A 58 -5.85 8.46 1.95
N GLN A 59 -6.22 7.50 2.81
CA GLN A 59 -6.44 7.74 4.24
C GLN A 59 -5.14 8.11 4.97
N GLU A 60 -4.08 7.34 4.76
CA GLU A 60 -2.77 7.59 5.36
C GLU A 60 -2.13 8.87 4.80
N ALA A 61 -2.37 9.17 3.52
CA ALA A 61 -2.02 10.43 2.88
C ALA A 61 -2.87 11.62 3.38
N SER A 62 -3.92 11.34 4.14
CA SER A 62 -4.69 12.33 4.87
C SER A 62 -4.39 12.28 6.36
N ARG A 63 -3.32 11.60 6.80
CA ARG A 63 -2.98 11.58 8.22
C ARG A 63 -2.77 13.00 8.67
N MET A 64 -3.46 13.34 9.76
CA MET A 64 -3.15 14.49 10.56
C MET A 64 -1.75 14.25 11.12
N GLY A 65 -0.75 14.82 10.46
CA GLY A 65 0.64 14.78 10.91
C GLY A 65 0.70 15.02 12.40
N TRP A 66 0.98 13.95 13.15
CA TRP A 66 1.62 14.11 14.43
C TRP A 66 2.97 14.71 14.10
N SER A 67 3.08 16.03 14.20
CA SER A 67 4.35 16.71 14.07
C SER A 67 5.33 15.90 14.93
N PRO A 68 6.40 15.33 14.32
CA PRO A 68 7.38 14.64 15.12
C PRO A 68 7.85 15.67 16.15
N TYR A 69 7.69 15.32 17.43
CA TYR A 69 8.41 15.93 18.53
C TYR A 69 9.82 16.19 18.00
N SER A 70 10.22 17.46 17.89
CA SER A 70 11.37 17.86 17.06
C SER A 70 12.48 16.82 17.18
N ALA A 71 12.69 16.03 16.12
CA ALA A 71 13.48 14.79 16.17
C ALA A 71 14.98 15.06 16.31
N ASN A 72 15.36 16.23 16.81
CA ASN A 72 16.71 16.56 17.20
C ASN A 72 16.79 16.99 18.68
N PRO A 73 16.59 16.07 19.64
CA PRO A 73 17.26 16.22 20.93
C PRO A 73 18.79 16.07 20.78
N ARG A 74 19.28 15.53 19.65
CA ARG A 74 20.71 15.29 19.40
C ARG A 74 21.53 16.54 19.06
N LYS A 75 20.92 17.61 18.55
CA LYS A 75 21.69 18.84 18.26
C LYS A 75 21.95 19.69 19.50
N ASP A 76 21.39 19.34 20.66
CA ASP A 76 21.61 20.10 21.88
C ASP A 76 21.80 19.18 23.11
N PRO A 77 23.03 18.69 23.38
CA PRO A 77 23.32 17.72 24.43
C PRO A 77 23.05 18.24 25.86
N VAL A 78 22.75 19.53 26.02
CA VAL A 78 22.41 20.16 27.31
C VAL A 78 20.90 20.06 27.62
N SER A 79 20.05 19.74 26.64
CA SER A 79 18.59 19.77 26.78
C SER A 79 17.95 18.44 27.23
N ARG A 80 18.65 17.62 28.03
CA ARG A 80 18.11 16.35 28.59
C ARG A 80 16.99 16.53 29.63
N ARG A 81 16.50 17.75 29.85
CA ARG A 81 15.31 17.93 30.68
C ARG A 81 14.08 17.69 29.81
N PRO A 82 13.10 16.86 30.24
CA PRO A 82 11.79 16.84 29.59
C PRO A 82 11.34 18.31 29.48
N PRO A 83 10.86 18.76 28.31
CA PRO A 83 10.55 20.16 28.10
C PRO A 83 9.58 20.59 29.20
N ARG A 84 10.09 21.44 30.10
CA ARG A 84 9.27 22.10 31.10
C ARG A 84 8.27 22.89 30.28
N ILE A 85 6.99 22.58 30.41
CA ILE A 85 5.88 23.35 29.85
C ILE A 85 6.17 24.81 30.24
N SER A 86 6.71 25.60 29.30
CA SER A 86 7.04 26.99 29.58
C SER A 86 5.71 27.71 29.65
N THR A 87 5.32 28.12 30.84
CA THR A 87 4.09 28.89 31.09
C THR A 87 4.13 30.28 30.45
N ASP A 88 5.29 30.73 29.97
CA ASP A 88 5.57 32.15 29.75
C ASP A 88 5.83 32.56 28.29
N SER A 89 5.45 31.75 27.30
CA SER A 89 5.41 32.26 25.92
C SER A 89 4.28 31.64 25.11
N ALA A 90 3.60 32.49 24.33
CA ALA A 90 2.57 32.17 23.35
C ALA A 90 3.04 31.24 22.19
N THR A 91 4.12 30.50 22.40
CA THR A 91 4.65 29.43 21.56
C THR A 91 4.35 28.08 22.19
N SER A 92 3.15 27.92 22.74
CA SER A 92 2.61 26.63 23.14
C SER A 92 2.79 25.66 21.99
N SER A 93 3.59 24.63 22.23
CA SER A 93 3.66 23.43 21.41
C SER A 93 2.36 22.63 21.58
N TYR A 94 1.23 23.22 21.17
CA TYR A 94 0.02 22.46 20.94
C TYR A 94 0.31 21.52 19.77
N HIS A 95 0.00 20.25 19.95
CA HIS A 95 -0.05 19.31 18.85
C HIS A 95 -1.16 19.81 17.91
N GLU A 96 -0.77 20.38 16.77
CA GLU A 96 -1.71 20.87 15.78
C GLU A 96 -2.34 19.66 15.07
N GLU A 97 -3.41 19.15 15.66
CA GLU A 97 -4.32 18.18 15.06
C GLU A 97 -5.08 18.88 13.92
N ALA A 98 -4.62 18.75 12.68
CA ALA A 98 -5.44 18.76 11.46
C ALA A 98 -4.56 18.80 10.20
N PHE A 99 -4.28 17.62 9.65
CA PHE A 99 -3.94 17.49 8.23
C PHE A 99 -4.88 16.45 7.65
N GLY A 100 -5.89 16.90 6.92
CA GLY A 100 -6.79 16.05 6.15
C GLY A 100 -6.86 16.57 4.72
N TRP A 101 -7.60 15.88 3.86
CA TRP A 101 -7.84 16.38 2.50
C TRP A 101 -8.69 17.66 2.49
N ILE A 102 -9.48 17.84 3.55
CA ILE A 102 -10.18 19.08 3.92
C ILE A 102 -9.77 19.42 5.35
N ASP A 103 -9.39 20.67 5.59
CA ASP A 103 -9.09 21.17 6.93
C ASP A 103 -10.40 21.35 7.71
N VAL A 104 -10.54 20.65 8.83
CA VAL A 104 -11.75 20.67 9.67
C VAL A 104 -12.02 22.02 10.33
N ARG A 105 -11.01 22.91 10.40
CA ARG A 105 -11.12 24.20 11.09
C ARG A 105 -11.77 25.27 10.22
N ASP A 106 -11.42 25.29 8.93
CA ASP A 106 -11.83 26.35 8.00
C ASP A 106 -12.51 25.82 6.71
N GLY A 107 -12.60 24.49 6.53
CA GLY A 107 -13.22 23.85 5.37
C GLY A 107 -12.39 23.96 4.08
N SER A 108 -11.17 24.47 4.14
CA SER A 108 -10.31 24.65 2.97
C SER A 108 -9.66 23.35 2.51
N THR A 109 -9.22 23.32 1.25
CA THR A 109 -8.52 22.19 0.63
C THR A 109 -7.15 21.98 1.28
N GLY A 110 -6.93 20.79 1.87
CA GLY A 110 -5.65 20.37 2.43
C GLY A 110 -4.81 19.55 1.44
N PRO A 111 -3.71 18.91 1.87
CA PRO A 111 -3.07 19.05 3.17
C PRO A 111 -2.30 20.39 3.25
N LYS A 112 -2.61 21.22 4.25
CA LYS A 112 -1.87 22.46 4.54
C LYS A 112 -0.69 22.15 5.44
N ASN A 113 0.52 22.62 5.14
CA ASN A 113 1.61 22.59 6.12
C ASN A 113 1.45 23.71 7.18
N ARG A 114 2.13 23.58 8.33
CA ARG A 114 2.12 24.57 9.43
C ARG A 114 2.47 26.00 8.99
N GLN A 115 3.25 26.14 7.93
CA GLN A 115 3.74 27.45 7.46
C GLN A 115 2.73 28.17 6.56
N HIS A 116 1.58 27.57 6.26
CA HIS A 116 0.58 28.18 5.39
C HIS A 116 -0.25 29.31 6.04
N GLN A 117 0.24 29.89 7.15
CA GLN A 117 -0.11 31.25 7.57
C GLN A 117 0.69 32.29 6.77
N GLY A 118 0.52 32.30 5.44
CA GLY A 118 0.92 33.44 4.61
C GLY A 118 2.26 33.35 3.87
N THR A 119 3.04 32.26 3.98
CA THR A 119 4.15 32.02 3.04
C THR A 119 3.73 31.02 1.94
N PRO A 120 3.84 31.37 0.65
CA PRO A 120 3.50 30.48 -0.47
C PRO A 120 4.42 29.25 -0.64
N ASP A 121 5.56 29.19 0.06
CA ASP A 121 6.71 28.38 -0.37
C ASP A 121 7.14 27.30 0.64
N VAL A 122 6.23 26.42 1.05
CA VAL A 122 6.70 25.12 1.58
C VAL A 122 6.31 24.04 0.61
N ASP A 123 7.33 23.56 -0.09
CA ASP A 123 7.26 22.52 -1.10
C ASP A 123 6.55 21.27 -0.55
N PRO A 124 5.29 21.02 -0.95
CA PRO A 124 4.51 19.90 -0.44
C PRO A 124 5.11 18.53 -0.80
N ALA A 125 6.09 18.47 -1.71
CA ALA A 125 6.69 17.22 -2.15
C ALA A 125 7.72 16.61 -1.17
N ASN A 126 8.09 17.28 -0.07
CA ASN A 126 9.00 16.69 0.94
C ASN A 126 8.28 15.88 2.03
N VAL A 127 6.95 15.90 2.10
CA VAL A 127 6.19 15.28 3.21
C VAL A 127 5.52 13.97 2.81
N TRP A 128 5.33 13.72 1.51
CA TRP A 128 4.54 12.59 1.02
C TRP A 128 5.37 11.68 0.12
N PHE A 129 5.34 10.38 0.42
CA PHE A 129 5.86 9.37 -0.49
C PHE A 129 4.98 9.33 -1.75
N SER A 130 5.43 10.04 -2.78
CA SER A 130 5.16 9.69 -4.17
C SER A 130 6.52 9.37 -4.77
N PRO A 131 6.81 8.10 -5.14
CA PRO A 131 8.03 7.76 -5.87
C PRO A 131 8.21 8.58 -7.16
N ALA A 132 7.11 9.16 -7.67
CA ALA A 132 7.09 10.04 -8.83
C ALA A 132 7.40 11.52 -8.52
N ALA A 133 7.37 11.97 -7.26
CA ALA A 133 7.53 13.39 -6.91
C ALA A 133 8.90 13.96 -7.29
N GLU A 134 9.96 13.15 -7.26
CA GLU A 134 11.29 13.61 -7.68
C GLU A 134 11.38 13.80 -9.21
N HIS A 135 10.55 13.08 -9.99
CA HIS A 135 10.53 13.17 -11.45
C HIS A 135 9.59 14.25 -12.00
N ASP A 136 8.44 14.52 -11.36
CA ASP A 136 7.53 15.58 -11.80
C ASP A 136 8.14 17.00 -11.64
N ARG A 137 9.10 17.19 -10.72
CA ARG A 137 9.78 18.47 -10.47
C ARG A 137 10.65 18.97 -11.63
N ARG A 138 11.09 18.09 -12.54
CA ARG A 138 12.08 18.43 -13.59
C ARG A 138 11.48 18.73 -14.95
N ARG A 139 10.15 18.86 -15.07
CA ARG A 139 9.50 19.16 -16.34
C ARG A 139 9.72 20.62 -16.76
N PRO A 140 10.37 20.88 -17.91
CA PRO A 140 10.21 22.15 -18.61
C PRO A 140 8.86 22.07 -19.36
N GLY A 141 7.83 22.77 -18.88
CA GLY A 141 6.57 22.96 -19.63
C GLY A 141 5.39 22.03 -19.28
N GLY A 142 5.46 21.24 -18.22
CA GLY A 142 4.32 20.44 -17.75
C GLY A 142 3.33 21.26 -16.91
N THR A 143 2.06 21.32 -17.32
CA THR A 143 0.98 22.10 -16.68
C THR A 143 0.33 21.43 -15.46
N ARG A 144 0.80 20.26 -15.02
CA ARG A 144 0.15 19.51 -13.93
C ARG A 144 0.71 19.92 -12.56
N PRO A 145 -0.15 20.14 -11.56
CA PRO A 145 0.30 20.46 -10.23
C PRO A 145 0.95 19.24 -9.56
N GLY A 146 1.91 19.46 -8.67
CA GLY A 146 2.58 18.39 -7.92
C GLY A 146 1.62 17.71 -6.94
N TRP A 147 1.77 16.39 -6.76
CA TRP A 147 1.06 15.68 -5.70
C TRP A 147 1.39 16.31 -4.33
N PRO A 148 0.40 16.63 -3.48
CA PRO A 148 -0.98 16.12 -3.47
C PRO A 148 -2.07 17.12 -3.93
N GLN A 149 -1.75 18.14 -4.73
CA GLN A 149 -2.72 19.19 -5.13
C GLN A 149 -3.89 18.65 -5.97
N VAL A 150 -5.01 19.38 -6.04
CA VAL A 150 -6.13 18.98 -6.93
C VAL A 150 -5.66 19.04 -8.38
N GLY A 151 -5.97 18.01 -9.16
CA GLY A 151 -5.47 17.77 -10.53
C GLY A 151 -4.13 17.03 -10.61
N SER A 152 -3.50 16.76 -9.47
CA SER A 152 -2.23 16.00 -9.42
C SER A 152 -2.46 14.49 -9.38
N ILE A 153 -1.42 13.74 -9.71
CA ILE A 153 -1.46 12.28 -9.80
C ILE A 153 -0.32 11.68 -8.97
N ALA A 154 -0.63 10.69 -8.15
CA ALA A 154 0.33 9.77 -7.57
C ALA A 154 0.31 8.44 -8.33
N ARG A 155 1.49 7.91 -8.68
CA ARG A 155 1.67 6.56 -9.20
C ARG A 155 2.43 5.73 -8.17
N CYS A 156 1.85 4.59 -7.81
CA CYS A 156 2.36 3.72 -6.76
C CYS A 156 2.52 2.30 -7.32
N PRO A 157 3.66 1.98 -7.96
CA PRO A 157 3.97 0.60 -8.30
C PRO A 157 4.16 -0.21 -7.02
N MET A 158 3.50 -1.36 -6.96
CA MET A 158 3.51 -2.22 -5.78
C MET A 158 4.32 -3.47 -6.07
N TYR A 159 5.24 -3.78 -5.17
CA TYR A 159 6.08 -4.98 -5.21
C TYR A 159 6.24 -5.54 -3.80
N GLY A 160 6.52 -6.83 -3.72
CA GLY A 160 6.91 -7.45 -2.47
C GLY A 160 8.36 -7.10 -2.17
N MET A 161 8.62 -6.59 -0.98
CA MET A 161 9.99 -6.41 -0.46
C MET A 161 10.56 -7.77 -0.06
N ALA A 162 11.87 -7.96 -0.18
CA ALA A 162 12.55 -9.15 0.34
C ALA A 162 12.31 -9.31 1.85
N ARG A 163 12.30 -8.19 2.59
CA ARG A 163 11.90 -8.12 3.99
C ARG A 163 11.26 -6.75 4.28
N PRO A 164 9.95 -6.65 4.55
CA PRO A 164 9.37 -5.36 4.89
C PRO A 164 9.93 -4.80 6.22
N PRO A 165 9.87 -3.48 6.44
CA PRO A 165 10.07 -2.86 7.75
C PRO A 165 9.30 -3.60 8.84
N TYR A 166 9.97 -3.84 9.97
CA TYR A 166 9.41 -4.54 11.12
C TYR A 166 8.83 -5.94 10.81
N ALA A 167 9.37 -6.63 9.79
CA ALA A 167 8.91 -7.98 9.44
C ALA A 167 9.10 -8.98 10.59
N VAL A 168 8.01 -9.57 11.04
CA VAL A 168 7.98 -10.47 12.20
C VAL A 168 7.76 -11.93 11.80
N GLN A 169 8.18 -12.85 12.64
CA GLN A 169 7.91 -14.28 12.44
C GLN A 169 6.53 -14.66 12.96
N LEU A 170 5.88 -15.58 12.25
CA LEU A 170 4.66 -16.21 12.73
C LEU A 170 4.93 -17.19 13.88
N THR A 171 6.12 -17.77 13.93
CA THR A 171 6.51 -18.67 15.01
C THR A 171 6.84 -17.85 16.25
N ALA A 172 6.01 -17.96 17.28
CA ALA A 172 6.33 -17.42 18.59
C ALA A 172 7.63 -18.07 19.10
N ALA A 173 8.60 -17.24 19.47
CA ALA A 173 9.83 -17.70 20.10
C ALA A 173 9.69 -17.62 21.62
N TYR A 174 10.34 -18.53 22.34
CA TYR A 174 10.38 -18.46 23.79
C TYR A 174 11.09 -17.17 24.24
N ASN A 175 10.39 -16.32 24.98
CA ASN A 175 10.88 -15.03 25.46
C ASN A 175 10.80 -15.03 27.00
N PRO A 176 11.83 -15.53 27.69
CA PRO A 176 11.78 -15.67 29.13
C PRO A 176 11.66 -14.30 29.80
N MET A 177 10.87 -14.23 30.87
CA MET A 177 10.92 -13.11 31.80
C MET A 177 12.13 -13.32 32.73
N SER A 178 12.88 -12.26 33.00
CA SER A 178 13.96 -12.33 33.98
C SER A 178 13.38 -12.65 35.36
N THR A 179 13.87 -13.72 35.98
CA THR A 179 13.47 -14.15 37.35
C THR A 179 14.48 -13.72 38.42
N THR A 180 15.52 -12.98 38.03
CA THR A 180 16.61 -12.60 38.93
C THR A 180 16.14 -11.52 39.90
N SER A 181 16.08 -11.84 41.20
CA SER A 181 15.74 -10.84 42.22
C SER A 181 16.84 -9.78 42.31
N GLY A 182 16.49 -8.51 42.08
CA GLY A 182 17.42 -7.39 42.17
C GLY A 182 17.86 -6.79 40.83
N ASP A 183 17.34 -7.28 39.68
CA ASP A 183 17.51 -6.58 38.41
C ASP A 183 16.70 -5.27 38.43
N PRO A 184 17.35 -4.09 38.38
CA PRO A 184 16.65 -2.81 38.43
C PRO A 184 15.71 -2.59 37.24
N ASN A 185 15.87 -3.34 36.15
CA ASN A 185 15.00 -3.26 34.96
C ASN A 185 13.73 -4.10 35.08
N VAL A 186 13.58 -4.91 36.14
CA VAL A 186 12.50 -5.91 36.29
C VAL A 186 11.65 -5.62 37.53
N PHE A 187 11.97 -4.57 38.29
CA PHE A 187 11.25 -4.25 39.52
C PHE A 187 9.79 -3.86 39.21
N CYS A 188 8.86 -4.71 39.66
CA CYS A 188 7.39 -4.58 39.56
C CYS A 188 6.76 -4.62 38.16
N TYR A 189 7.52 -4.78 37.08
CA TYR A 189 6.99 -5.01 35.73
C TYR A 189 7.82 -6.12 35.06
N PRO A 190 7.29 -7.37 34.98
CA PRO A 190 7.97 -8.42 34.24
C PRO A 190 7.82 -8.12 32.75
N LEU A 191 8.72 -7.30 32.22
CA LEU A 191 8.83 -7.06 30.79
C LEU A 191 9.48 -8.26 30.14
N LEU A 192 9.08 -8.52 28.90
CA LEU A 192 9.75 -9.50 28.05
C LEU A 192 11.21 -9.07 27.85
N THR A 193 12.14 -10.04 27.94
CA THR A 193 13.58 -9.76 27.78
C THR A 193 13.91 -9.25 26.38
N ASN A 194 13.15 -9.72 25.38
CA ASN A 194 13.25 -9.30 24.00
C ASN A 194 11.93 -8.65 23.53
N PRO A 195 11.95 -7.73 22.55
CA PRO A 195 10.73 -7.22 21.93
C PRO A 195 9.97 -8.37 21.25
N ASP A 196 8.67 -8.49 21.52
CA ASP A 196 7.76 -9.48 20.93
C ASP A 196 6.71 -8.74 20.09
N PRO A 197 6.42 -9.18 18.85
CA PRO A 197 6.98 -10.33 18.11
C PRO A 197 8.44 -10.20 17.66
N GLN A 198 9.13 -11.35 17.54
CA GLN A 198 10.53 -11.43 17.08
C GLN A 198 10.70 -11.15 15.57
N PRO A 199 11.84 -10.59 15.13
CA PRO A 199 12.11 -10.28 13.74
C PRO A 199 12.30 -11.53 12.88
N VAL A 200 11.94 -11.42 11.59
CA VAL A 200 12.00 -12.53 10.61
C VAL A 200 13.41 -13.04 10.31
N VAL A 201 14.41 -12.17 10.41
CA VAL A 201 15.82 -12.54 10.27
C VAL A 201 16.50 -12.41 11.63
N ALA A 202 17.41 -13.33 11.93
CA ALA A 202 18.28 -13.21 13.09
C ALA A 202 19.12 -11.94 12.97
N ASN A 203 18.77 -10.90 13.73
CA ASN A 203 19.49 -9.64 13.82
C ASN A 203 20.33 -9.57 15.11
N GLY A 204 20.77 -10.72 15.63
CA GLY A 204 21.50 -10.81 16.90
C GLY A 204 20.62 -10.88 18.14
N TRP A 205 19.28 -10.83 18.03
CA TRP A 205 18.35 -11.09 19.16
C TRP A 205 18.06 -12.58 19.38
N ARG A 206 18.45 -13.44 18.43
CA ARG A 206 18.15 -14.89 18.45
C ARG A 206 19.20 -15.68 19.23
N GLY A 207 18.72 -16.56 20.11
CA GLY A 207 19.52 -17.35 21.06
C GLY A 207 19.18 -16.91 22.48
N ALA A 208 19.51 -17.68 23.51
CA ALA A 208 19.35 -17.28 24.92
C ALA A 208 20.35 -16.15 25.29
N VAL A 209 20.26 -15.02 24.60
CA VAL A 209 21.14 -13.86 24.77
C VAL A 209 20.45 -12.87 25.69
N SER A 210 21.20 -12.43 26.70
CA SER A 210 20.77 -11.38 27.64
C SER A 210 20.30 -10.13 26.89
N ALA A 211 19.40 -9.34 27.50
CA ALA A 211 18.92 -8.05 26.97
C ALA A 211 20.03 -7.10 26.45
N ALA A 212 21.28 -7.28 26.88
CA ALA A 212 22.46 -6.54 26.42
C ALA A 212 22.77 -6.68 24.90
N THR A 213 22.15 -7.61 24.17
CA THR A 213 22.42 -7.83 22.74
C THR A 213 21.45 -7.08 21.80
N VAL A 214 20.40 -6.45 22.35
CA VAL A 214 19.54 -5.52 21.61
C VAL A 214 20.27 -4.18 21.48
N SER A 215 21.17 -4.09 20.49
CA SER A 215 21.81 -2.81 20.15
C SER A 215 20.87 -1.94 19.32
N GLY A 216 21.03 -0.61 19.42
CA GLY A 216 20.30 0.33 18.55
C GLY A 216 20.53 0.06 17.05
N THR A 217 21.69 -0.47 16.68
CA THR A 217 22.01 -0.90 15.32
C THR A 217 21.12 -2.05 14.85
N ASN A 218 20.91 -3.06 15.69
CA ASN A 218 20.09 -4.22 15.34
C ASN A 218 18.59 -3.88 15.24
N TYR A 219 18.15 -2.93 16.07
CA TYR A 219 16.80 -2.38 15.98
C TYR A 219 16.63 -1.53 14.72
N ALA A 220 17.61 -0.69 14.38
CA ALA A 220 17.58 0.09 13.13
C ALA A 220 17.51 -0.81 11.89
N LEU A 221 18.23 -1.95 11.87
CA LEU A 221 18.12 -2.92 10.78
C LEU A 221 16.75 -3.61 10.69
N PHE A 222 16.08 -3.81 11.82
CA PHE A 222 14.71 -4.34 11.87
C PHE A 222 13.68 -3.32 11.39
N GLU A 223 13.83 -2.08 11.80
CA GLU A 223 13.05 -0.93 11.36
C GLU A 223 13.23 -0.65 9.87
N GLU A 224 14.47 -0.70 9.37
CA GLU A 224 14.78 -0.45 7.96
C GLU A 224 14.28 -1.58 7.06
N GLY A 225 14.48 -2.85 7.43
CA GLY A 225 14.08 -3.99 6.60
C GLY A 225 15.06 -4.31 5.46
N ASP A 226 14.59 -4.86 4.36
CA ASP A 226 15.29 -5.05 3.08
C ASP A 226 14.31 -4.74 1.95
N HIS A 227 14.49 -3.55 1.35
CA HIS A 227 13.61 -2.98 0.35
C HIS A 227 13.86 -3.55 -1.05
N THR A 228 14.77 -4.51 -1.20
CA THR A 228 15.06 -5.13 -2.49
C THR A 228 13.76 -5.72 -3.08
N PRO A 229 13.36 -5.32 -4.30
CA PRO A 229 12.14 -5.83 -4.91
C PRO A 229 12.27 -7.32 -5.21
N LEU A 230 11.27 -8.10 -4.82
CA LEU A 230 11.17 -9.48 -5.27
C LEU A 230 10.87 -9.49 -6.77
N ALA A 231 11.81 -10.00 -7.57
CA ALA A 231 11.74 -10.00 -9.03
C ALA A 231 10.41 -10.56 -9.59
N ARG A 232 9.83 -11.56 -8.93
CA ARG A 232 8.53 -12.15 -9.32
C ARG A 232 7.31 -11.27 -9.04
N THR A 233 7.46 -10.14 -8.37
CA THR A 233 6.35 -9.24 -7.98
C THR A 233 6.46 -7.86 -8.62
N THR A 234 7.66 -7.46 -9.03
CA THR A 234 7.91 -6.20 -9.72
C THR A 234 7.06 -6.11 -10.99
N GLY A 235 6.35 -4.99 -11.17
CA GLY A 235 5.53 -4.74 -12.36
C GLY A 235 4.30 -5.65 -12.49
N ARG A 236 3.85 -6.31 -11.42
CA ARG A 236 2.62 -7.11 -11.43
C ARG A 236 1.39 -6.36 -10.94
N SER A 237 1.58 -5.37 -10.07
CA SER A 237 0.49 -4.65 -9.43
C SER A 237 0.85 -3.20 -9.21
N TRP A 238 -0.12 -2.31 -9.36
CA TRP A 238 0.05 -0.89 -9.08
C TRP A 238 -1.31 -0.25 -8.82
N PHE A 239 -1.27 0.92 -8.19
CA PHE A 239 -2.39 1.83 -8.21
C PHE A 239 -1.95 3.25 -8.55
N ARG A 240 -2.88 4.02 -9.08
CA ARG A 240 -2.74 5.43 -9.43
C ARG A 240 -3.87 6.19 -8.74
N VAL A 241 -3.54 7.34 -8.17
CA VAL A 241 -4.49 8.22 -7.50
C VAL A 241 -4.46 9.56 -8.20
N LEU A 242 -5.56 9.93 -8.85
CA LEU A 242 -5.80 11.29 -9.34
C LEU A 242 -6.68 12.00 -8.31
N ARG A 243 -6.24 13.16 -7.83
CA ARG A 243 -7.06 14.00 -6.96
C ARG A 243 -7.96 14.89 -7.81
N ASP A 244 -9.20 14.46 -8.03
CA ASP A 244 -10.18 15.15 -8.89
C ASP A 244 -10.82 16.37 -8.21
N GLY A 245 -10.90 16.37 -6.87
CA GLY A 245 -11.45 17.49 -6.11
C GLY A 245 -10.86 17.60 -4.70
N PRO A 246 -11.41 18.47 -3.84
CA PRO A 246 -10.88 18.70 -2.50
C PRO A 246 -10.76 17.42 -1.67
N ALA A 247 -11.76 16.54 -1.73
CA ALA A 247 -11.73 15.23 -1.08
C ALA A 247 -12.21 14.09 -1.98
N THR A 248 -12.25 14.30 -3.29
CA THR A 248 -12.64 13.28 -4.26
C THR A 248 -11.44 12.81 -5.05
N PHE A 249 -11.34 11.50 -5.25
CA PHE A 249 -10.23 10.87 -5.94
C PHE A 249 -10.74 9.90 -6.99
N VAL A 250 -9.97 9.80 -8.07
CA VAL A 250 -10.11 8.75 -9.08
C VAL A 250 -8.95 7.80 -8.87
N LEU A 251 -9.29 6.56 -8.52
CA LEU A 251 -8.33 5.47 -8.35
C LEU A 251 -8.32 4.62 -9.62
N THR A 252 -7.14 4.35 -10.14
CA THR A 252 -6.95 3.30 -11.15
C THR A 252 -6.09 2.21 -10.55
N CYS A 253 -6.59 0.99 -10.56
CA CYS A 253 -5.90 -0.17 -10.00
C CYS A 253 -5.60 -1.15 -11.13
N GLY A 254 -4.34 -1.57 -11.26
CA GLY A 254 -3.89 -2.43 -12.34
C GLY A 254 -3.22 -3.70 -11.84
N GLY A 255 -3.49 -4.79 -12.56
CA GLY A 255 -2.76 -6.06 -12.48
C GLY A 255 -1.99 -6.29 -13.79
N GLY A 256 -0.80 -5.68 -13.92
CA GLY A 256 0.00 -5.71 -15.14
C GLY A 256 1.22 -4.78 -15.12
N ALA A 257 1.92 -4.75 -16.25
CA ALA A 257 3.24 -4.15 -16.39
C ALA A 257 3.23 -2.70 -16.87
N SER A 258 2.07 -2.07 -17.04
CA SER A 258 1.99 -0.67 -17.46
C SER A 258 2.42 0.32 -16.38
N MET A 259 2.63 -0.13 -15.13
CA MET A 259 3.03 0.69 -13.97
C MET A 259 2.15 1.92 -13.70
N GLY A 260 0.94 1.96 -14.24
CA GLY A 260 -0.01 3.06 -14.08
C GLY A 260 0.16 4.23 -15.04
N PHE A 261 0.96 4.06 -16.10
CA PHE A 261 0.96 4.99 -17.22
C PHE A 261 -0.30 4.82 -18.06
N ARG A 262 -0.88 5.94 -18.46
CA ARG A 262 -2.11 6.03 -19.23
C ARG A 262 -1.90 5.61 -20.67
N ASP A 263 -0.94 6.27 -21.30
CA ASP A 263 -0.60 6.18 -22.71
C ASP A 263 0.92 6.33 -22.86
N TRP A 264 1.42 6.08 -24.06
CA TRP A 264 2.83 6.22 -24.36
C TRP A 264 3.30 7.68 -24.23
N GLN A 265 2.44 8.64 -24.58
CA GLN A 265 2.75 10.07 -24.43
C GLN A 265 3.09 10.42 -22.98
N GLU A 266 2.36 9.88 -22.00
CA GLU A 266 2.66 10.09 -20.58
C GLU A 266 4.02 9.48 -20.18
N VAL A 267 4.42 8.36 -20.79
CA VAL A 267 5.74 7.75 -20.60
C VAL A 267 6.84 8.68 -21.12
N GLU A 268 6.67 9.24 -22.32
CA GLU A 268 7.60 10.20 -22.95
C GLU A 268 7.68 11.51 -22.16
N ASP A 269 6.52 12.07 -21.77
CA ASP A 269 6.42 13.31 -21.00
C ASP A 269 7.09 13.20 -19.62
N LEU A 270 7.27 11.98 -19.11
CA LEU A 270 7.96 11.69 -17.85
C LEU A 270 9.40 11.20 -18.05
N ASN A 271 9.86 11.09 -19.30
CA ASN A 271 11.16 10.56 -19.69
C ASN A 271 11.42 9.16 -19.09
N GLN A 272 10.40 8.29 -19.14
CA GLN A 272 10.41 6.93 -18.58
C GLN A 272 10.40 5.85 -19.67
N THR A 273 10.75 6.21 -20.91
CA THR A 273 10.76 5.29 -22.07
C THR A 273 11.68 4.08 -21.83
N ALA A 274 12.75 4.24 -21.06
CA ALA A 274 13.67 3.17 -20.68
C ALA A 274 13.00 2.01 -19.90
N LEU A 275 11.90 2.26 -19.18
CA LEU A 275 11.15 1.20 -18.49
C LEU A 275 10.54 0.18 -19.45
N PHE A 276 10.32 0.58 -20.70
CA PHE A 276 9.74 -0.23 -21.77
C PHE A 276 10.73 -0.44 -22.92
N GLY A 277 12.04 -0.36 -22.62
CA GLY A 277 13.09 -0.57 -23.62
C GLY A 277 13.15 0.50 -24.72
N GLY A 278 12.49 1.65 -24.52
CA GLY A 278 12.37 2.69 -25.54
C GLY A 278 11.36 2.38 -26.65
N ASP A 279 10.53 1.34 -26.49
CA ASP A 279 9.60 0.87 -27.52
C ASP A 279 8.13 1.04 -27.10
N GLN A 280 7.39 1.80 -27.91
CA GLN A 280 5.96 2.04 -27.74
C GLN A 280 5.15 0.74 -27.83
N GLN A 281 5.53 -0.18 -28.73
CA GLN A 281 4.79 -1.41 -28.94
C GLN A 281 4.83 -2.33 -27.71
N THR A 282 5.98 -2.36 -27.03
CA THR A 282 6.15 -3.05 -25.75
C THR A 282 5.20 -2.49 -24.68
N PHE A 283 5.07 -1.17 -24.57
CA PHE A 283 4.11 -0.55 -23.65
C PHE A 283 2.65 -0.87 -24.02
N GLU A 284 2.27 -0.74 -25.28
CA GLU A 284 0.90 -1.00 -25.73
C GLU A 284 0.49 -2.46 -25.51
N THR A 285 1.43 -3.40 -25.71
CA THR A 285 1.24 -4.82 -25.41
C THR A 285 1.03 -5.04 -23.90
N ALA A 286 1.84 -4.39 -23.06
CA ALA A 286 1.70 -4.45 -21.61
C ALA A 286 0.37 -3.83 -21.13
N ALA A 287 -0.04 -2.70 -21.71
CA ALA A 287 -1.29 -2.01 -21.39
C ALA A 287 -2.54 -2.78 -21.83
N THR A 288 -2.49 -3.45 -22.98
CA THR A 288 -3.63 -4.23 -23.52
C THR A 288 -3.82 -5.56 -22.79
N SER A 289 -2.74 -6.18 -22.32
CA SER A 289 -2.80 -7.45 -21.57
C SER A 289 -3.12 -7.29 -20.08
N GLU A 290 -3.28 -6.06 -19.63
CA GLU A 290 -3.48 -5.71 -18.23
C GLU A 290 -4.96 -5.62 -17.84
N VAL A 291 -5.28 -6.07 -16.63
CA VAL A 291 -6.58 -5.82 -16.02
C VAL A 291 -6.54 -4.47 -15.31
N ARG A 292 -7.37 -3.52 -15.76
CA ARG A 292 -7.53 -2.20 -15.16
C ARG A 292 -8.93 -2.05 -14.58
N LEU A 293 -8.99 -1.55 -13.34
CA LEU A 293 -10.24 -1.22 -12.66
C LEU A 293 -10.20 0.25 -12.25
N TRP A 294 -11.30 0.96 -12.49
CA TRP A 294 -11.43 2.37 -12.20
C TRP A 294 -12.46 2.59 -11.10
N TYR A 295 -12.12 3.44 -10.16
CA TYR A 295 -12.99 3.81 -9.06
C TYR A 295 -12.97 5.31 -8.87
N ARG A 296 -14.09 5.86 -8.43
CA ARG A 296 -14.16 7.18 -7.83
C ARG A 296 -14.48 7.01 -6.36
N ILE A 297 -13.82 7.78 -5.51
CA ILE A 297 -14.01 7.76 -4.07
C ILE A 297 -14.16 9.17 -3.53
N GLU A 298 -14.87 9.31 -2.41
CA GLU A 298 -14.88 10.52 -1.59
C GLU A 298 -14.31 10.20 -0.21
N TRP A 299 -13.33 10.97 0.21
CA TRP A 299 -12.83 10.99 1.57
C TRP A 299 -13.63 12.00 2.40
N SER A 300 -13.82 11.70 3.68
CA SER A 300 -14.42 12.62 4.64
C SER A 300 -13.60 12.69 5.91
N ALA A 301 -13.48 13.90 6.46
CA ALA A 301 -12.90 14.10 7.79
C ALA A 301 -13.82 13.58 8.91
N ALA A 302 -15.10 13.35 8.61
CA ALA A 302 -16.05 12.89 9.61
C ALA A 302 -15.69 11.49 10.13
N VAL A 303 -15.69 11.36 11.46
CA VAL A 303 -15.72 10.08 12.15
C VAL A 303 -17.14 9.56 12.08
N MET A 304 -17.52 9.01 10.94
CA MET A 304 -18.64 8.07 10.93
C MET A 304 -18.06 6.70 11.26
N GLU A 305 -18.62 6.06 12.29
CA GLU A 305 -18.62 4.61 12.35
C GLU A 305 -19.32 4.16 11.05
N THR A 306 -18.63 3.37 10.22
CA THR A 306 -19.17 2.74 9.00
C THR A 306 -20.16 1.62 9.34
N THR A 307 -20.99 1.85 10.35
CA THR A 307 -22.12 1.00 10.68
C THR A 307 -23.33 1.50 9.89
N TYR A 308 -23.90 0.61 9.08
CA TYR A 308 -25.19 0.73 8.37
C TYR A 308 -25.21 1.21 6.91
N HIS A 309 -24.37 0.64 6.03
CA HIS A 309 -24.77 0.56 4.60
C HIS A 309 -24.67 -0.83 3.97
N ASN A 310 -23.87 -1.77 4.51
CA ASN A 310 -23.72 -3.10 3.90
C ASN A 310 -24.87 -4.08 4.22
N LEU A 311 -25.43 -4.02 5.43
CA LEU A 311 -26.41 -5.03 5.90
C LEU A 311 -27.78 -4.91 5.23
N GLU A 312 -28.18 -3.70 4.81
CA GLU A 312 -29.46 -3.49 4.12
C GLU A 312 -29.37 -3.81 2.62
N HIS A 313 -28.16 -3.82 2.04
CA HIS A 313 -27.96 -3.96 0.59
C HIS A 313 -27.49 -5.36 0.15
N GLU A 314 -26.74 -6.09 0.99
CA GLU A 314 -26.33 -7.48 0.69
C GLU A 314 -27.53 -8.43 0.58
N ILE A 315 -28.64 -8.14 1.28
CA ILE A 315 -29.86 -8.96 1.24
C ILE A 315 -30.72 -8.62 0.01
N ILE A 316 -30.53 -7.47 -0.66
CA ILE A 316 -31.55 -6.94 -1.60
C ILE A 316 -31.04 -6.66 -3.03
N ARG A 317 -29.77 -6.29 -3.33
CA ARG A 317 -29.39 -5.96 -4.75
C ARG A 317 -27.95 -6.31 -5.21
N ASN A 318 -27.92 -6.78 -6.46
CA ASN A 318 -26.80 -7.27 -7.28
C ASN A 318 -25.75 -6.19 -7.69
N ILE A 319 -25.28 -5.34 -6.78
CA ILE A 319 -24.32 -4.27 -7.08
C ILE A 319 -23.06 -4.41 -6.23
N GLU A 320 -21.91 -4.58 -6.88
CA GLU A 320 -20.59 -4.72 -6.24
C GLU A 320 -20.11 -3.38 -5.65
N HIS A 321 -20.32 -3.17 -4.34
CA HIS A 321 -19.63 -2.15 -3.56
C HIS A 321 -18.74 -2.82 -2.51
N TYR A 322 -17.48 -2.40 -2.43
CA TYR A 322 -16.49 -2.91 -1.46
C TYR A 322 -16.31 -1.86 -0.37
N GLU A 323 -16.45 -2.25 0.89
CA GLU A 323 -16.03 -1.41 2.03
C GLU A 323 -14.75 -1.98 2.64
N SER A 324 -13.78 -1.10 2.91
CA SER A 324 -12.54 -1.43 3.62
C SER A 324 -12.46 -0.64 4.92
N TRP A 325 -12.35 -1.34 6.04
CA TRP A 325 -12.08 -0.73 7.34
C TRP A 325 -10.64 -0.18 7.37
N PRO A 326 -10.39 1.01 7.92
CA PRO A 326 -9.03 1.41 8.26
C PRO A 326 -8.50 0.44 9.33
N ALA A 327 -7.24 0.02 9.18
CA ALA A 327 -6.56 -0.95 10.06
C ALA A 327 -6.55 -0.55 11.56
N ASN A 328 -6.90 0.69 11.90
CA ASN A 328 -6.95 1.23 13.26
C ASN A 328 -8.35 1.40 13.85
N SER A 329 -9.40 0.91 13.21
CA SER A 329 -10.75 0.84 13.82
C SER A 329 -10.88 -0.40 14.71
N SER A 330 -10.02 -0.52 15.73
CA SER A 330 -10.10 -1.65 16.65
C SER A 330 -11.36 -1.58 17.52
N GLN A 331 -12.15 -2.64 17.36
CA GLN A 331 -13.40 -3.00 18.01
C GLN A 331 -13.39 -2.75 19.53
N SER A 332 -14.23 -1.81 20.01
CA SER A 332 -14.64 -1.79 21.42
C SER A 332 -16.03 -2.43 21.57
N TRP A 333 -16.14 -3.34 22.53
CA TRP A 333 -17.31 -4.18 22.81
C TRP A 333 -18.58 -3.38 23.12
N VAL A 334 -19.74 -4.02 23.02
CA VAL A 334 -21.12 -3.48 23.15
C VAL A 334 -21.39 -2.71 24.46
N PHE A 335 -20.53 -2.84 25.48
CA PHE A 335 -20.65 -2.12 26.76
C PHE A 335 -19.65 -0.97 26.95
N SER A 336 -18.76 -0.74 25.97
CA SER A 336 -17.88 0.42 25.93
C SER A 336 -18.65 1.60 25.35
N ARG A 337 -18.67 2.73 26.07
CA ARG A 337 -19.46 3.93 25.70
C ARG A 337 -19.06 4.42 24.30
N ARG A 338 -19.90 4.16 23.31
CA ARG A 338 -19.76 4.64 21.93
C ARG A 338 -20.34 6.04 21.81
N THR A 339 -19.59 7.04 22.26
CA THR A 339 -19.79 8.40 21.76
C THR A 339 -18.72 8.67 20.70
N GLN A 340 -19.10 9.42 19.66
CA GLN A 340 -18.26 9.80 18.50
C GLN A 340 -16.89 10.39 18.90
N THR A 341 -16.77 10.85 20.15
CA THR A 341 -15.56 11.38 20.77
C THR A 341 -14.48 10.34 21.14
N TRP A 342 -14.77 9.04 21.15
CA TRP A 342 -13.81 8.01 21.60
C TRP A 342 -13.15 7.22 20.46
N ALA A 343 -13.79 7.12 19.30
CA ALA A 343 -13.14 6.59 18.10
C ALA A 343 -12.22 7.65 17.51
N LYS A 344 -10.94 7.63 17.88
CA LYS A 344 -9.95 8.47 17.23
C LYS A 344 -9.79 7.97 15.79
N ASN A 345 -10.31 8.73 14.83
CA ASN A 345 -10.03 8.50 13.42
C ASN A 345 -9.03 9.56 12.92
N PRO A 346 -7.71 9.32 13.07
CA PRO A 346 -6.70 10.28 12.66
C PRO A 346 -6.53 10.42 11.14
N VAL A 347 -7.23 9.59 10.34
CA VAL A 347 -7.02 9.44 8.90
C VAL A 347 -8.28 9.69 8.05
N GLY A 348 -9.37 10.17 8.67
CA GLY A 348 -10.67 10.28 8.02
C GLY A 348 -11.23 8.94 7.53
N THR A 349 -12.35 8.98 6.81
CA THR A 349 -13.04 7.79 6.27
C THR A 349 -13.22 7.91 4.77
N ILE A 350 -13.30 6.77 4.07
CA ILE A 350 -13.82 6.77 2.70
C ILE A 350 -15.34 6.69 2.80
N ARG A 351 -16.02 7.76 2.37
CA ARG A 351 -17.47 7.90 2.47
C ARG A 351 -18.20 6.99 1.47
N TRP A 352 -17.68 6.88 0.25
CA TRP A 352 -18.22 5.99 -0.77
C TRP A 352 -17.14 5.60 -1.79
N ILE A 353 -17.39 4.47 -2.44
CA ILE A 353 -16.58 3.93 -3.54
C ILE A 353 -17.53 3.56 -4.68
N GLN A 354 -17.32 4.19 -5.84
CA GLN A 354 -18.07 3.94 -7.06
C GLN A 354 -17.15 3.33 -8.12
N ARG A 355 -17.46 2.12 -8.59
CA ARG A 355 -16.77 1.52 -9.74
C ARG A 355 -17.19 2.24 -11.02
N LEU A 356 -16.24 2.64 -11.84
CA LEU A 356 -16.47 3.22 -13.16
C LEU A 356 -16.39 2.12 -14.22
N VAL A 357 -17.31 2.15 -15.19
CA VAL A 357 -17.36 1.16 -16.29
C VAL A 357 -16.24 1.40 -17.30
N THR A 358 -15.88 2.66 -17.52
CA THR A 358 -14.88 3.10 -18.48
C THR A 358 -13.81 3.93 -17.80
N ALA A 359 -12.67 4.05 -18.47
CA ALA A 359 -11.65 5.01 -18.07
C ALA A 359 -12.25 6.42 -17.98
N PRO A 360 -11.92 7.19 -16.94
CA PRO A 360 -12.39 8.56 -16.81
C PRO A 360 -11.77 9.46 -17.88
N THR A 361 -12.54 10.42 -18.38
CA THR A 361 -12.09 11.37 -19.43
C THR A 361 -10.92 12.22 -18.96
N TYR A 362 -10.91 12.58 -17.68
CA TYR A 362 -9.81 13.29 -17.04
C TYR A 362 -8.94 12.27 -16.32
N TRP A 363 -7.75 12.03 -16.88
CA TRP A 363 -6.82 10.99 -16.46
C TRP A 363 -5.46 11.53 -16.07
#